data_AF-A0A409XKD9-F1
#
_entry.id   AF-A0A409XKD9-F1
#
_cell.length_a   1.000
_cell.length_b   1.000
_cell.length_c   1.000
_cell.angle_alpha   90.00
_cell.angle_beta   90.00
_cell.angle_gamma   90.00
#
_symmetry.space_group_name_H-M   'P 1'
#
loop_
_entity.id
_entity.type
_entity.pdbx_description
1 polymer ?
#
loop_
_entity_poly.entity_id
_entity_poly.type
_entity_poly.pdbx_seq_one_letter_code
_entity_poly.pdbx_strand_id
1 'polypeptide(L)'
;MFPRPQIIRANPTKDRRPATIDPLTLSILKNTTRWKAVSARREDRKGWMRSDGSGWCCVDENSQGHGSGGLNCCSTTKGTSSFGKRHTKSHTLCRRCGNRAFHRQHKTCASCGYPAAKLRSYEWGQKAKRRKTTGTGRMKYLKEVSRRFKNGFRENTVAKKRVAAKTDA
;
A
#
# COMPACT_ATOMS: atom_id res chain seq x y z
N MET A 1 31.79 -9.29 50.16
CA MET A 1 32.28 -9.33 48.77
C MET A 1 31.73 -10.57 48.08
N PHE A 2 30.88 -10.42 47.06
CA PHE A 2 30.58 -11.49 46.10
C PHE A 2 30.75 -10.90 44.69
N PRO A 3 31.55 -11.50 43.80
CA PRO A 3 31.79 -10.94 42.47
C PRO A 3 30.52 -11.07 41.60
N ARG A 4 30.23 -10.00 40.84
CA ARG A 4 29.13 -9.95 39.87
C ARG A 4 29.33 -11.00 38.76
N PRO A 5 28.27 -11.70 38.32
CA PRO A 5 28.36 -12.57 37.15
C PRO A 5 28.51 -11.74 35.86
N GLN A 6 29.43 -12.17 35.00
CA GLN A 6 29.69 -11.56 33.69
C GLN A 6 28.57 -11.95 32.71
N ILE A 7 27.98 -10.97 32.03
CA ILE A 7 27.00 -11.19 30.96
C ILE A 7 27.78 -11.46 29.66
N ILE A 8 27.75 -12.71 29.20
CA ILE A 8 28.32 -13.12 27.91
C ILE A 8 27.39 -12.62 26.79
N ARG A 9 27.91 -11.77 25.89
CA ARG A 9 27.19 -11.30 24.70
C ARG A 9 27.26 -12.36 23.59
N ALA A 10 26.13 -12.98 23.25
CA ALA A 10 26.02 -13.84 22.07
C ALA A 10 26.03 -12.99 20.77
N ASN A 11 26.80 -13.45 19.78
CA ASN A 11 27.01 -12.81 18.48
C ASN A 11 26.01 -13.39 17.45
N PRO A 12 25.11 -12.60 16.83
CA PRO A 12 23.93 -13.14 16.14
C PRO A 12 24.18 -13.63 14.70
N THR A 13 25.43 -13.94 14.32
CA THR A 13 25.78 -14.24 12.92
C THR A 13 26.34 -15.63 12.65
N LYS A 14 26.42 -16.55 13.62
CA LYS A 14 27.12 -17.83 13.40
C LYS A 14 26.29 -19.12 13.30
N ASP A 15 24.97 -19.10 13.48
CA ASP A 15 24.14 -20.30 13.31
C ASP A 15 22.92 -20.04 12.42
N ARG A 16 23.12 -20.11 11.09
CA ARG A 16 22.04 -20.41 10.15
C ARG A 16 22.46 -21.61 9.31
N ARG A 17 22.30 -22.81 9.87
CA ARG A 17 22.21 -24.02 9.05
C ARG A 17 20.86 -23.97 8.32
N PRO A 18 20.80 -24.20 6.99
CA PRO A 18 19.53 -24.34 6.31
C PRO A 18 18.83 -25.60 6.81
N ALA A 19 17.55 -25.48 7.19
CA ALA A 19 16.72 -26.59 7.59
C ALA A 19 16.60 -27.58 6.41
N THR A 20 17.09 -28.80 6.63
CA THR A 20 16.69 -29.97 5.84
C THR A 20 15.19 -30.15 6.02
N ILE A 21 14.46 -30.11 4.92
CA ILE A 21 12.99 -30.22 4.90
C ILE A 21 12.63 -31.69 5.19
N ASP A 22 11.96 -31.94 6.31
CA ASP A 22 11.54 -33.28 6.73
C ASP A 22 10.59 -33.93 5.71
N PRO A 23 10.72 -35.24 5.42
CA PRO A 23 9.96 -35.94 4.39
C PRO A 23 8.43 -35.95 4.64
N LEU A 24 7.99 -35.73 5.88
CA LEU A 24 6.58 -35.56 6.25
C LEU A 24 5.98 -34.19 5.86
N THR A 25 6.80 -33.15 5.67
CA THR A 25 6.31 -31.85 5.17
C THR A 25 6.13 -31.86 3.64
N LEU A 26 6.93 -32.67 2.94
CA LEU A 26 6.81 -32.92 1.49
C LEU A 26 5.59 -33.76 1.11
N SER A 27 5.07 -34.62 1.99
CA SER A 27 3.82 -35.36 1.75
C SER A 27 2.56 -34.48 1.90
N ILE A 28 2.59 -33.49 2.81
CA ILE A 28 1.50 -32.52 2.98
C ILE A 28 1.41 -31.59 1.77
N LEU A 29 2.54 -31.12 1.22
CA LEU A 29 2.57 -30.27 0.02
C LEU A 29 2.07 -30.99 -1.24
N LYS A 30 2.37 -32.29 -1.41
CA LYS A 30 1.87 -33.10 -2.53
C LYS A 30 0.36 -33.39 -2.46
N ASN A 31 -0.25 -33.34 -1.27
CA ASN A 31 -1.70 -33.52 -1.12
C ASN A 31 -2.53 -32.26 -1.41
N THR A 32 -1.92 -31.06 -1.41
CA THR A 32 -2.61 -29.81 -1.83
C THR A 32 -2.72 -29.65 -3.34
N THR A 33 -1.86 -30.33 -4.11
CA THR A 33 -1.97 -30.37 -5.58
C THR A 33 -3.07 -31.30 -6.10
N ARG A 34 -3.64 -32.17 -5.26
CA ARG A 34 -4.77 -33.03 -5.64
C ARG A 34 -6.12 -32.29 -5.64
N TRP A 35 -6.24 -31.20 -4.88
CA TRP A 35 -7.46 -30.37 -4.85
C TRP A 35 -7.56 -29.37 -6.00
N LYS A 36 -6.47 -29.08 -6.72
CA LYS A 36 -6.51 -28.26 -7.95
C LYS A 36 -7.02 -29.03 -9.18
N ALA A 37 -7.23 -30.34 -9.08
CA ALA A 37 -7.67 -31.18 -10.20
C ALA A 37 -9.17 -31.56 -10.19
N VAL A 38 -9.92 -31.26 -9.12
CA VAL A 38 -11.39 -31.53 -9.02
C VAL A 38 -12.18 -30.21 -9.14
N SER A 39 -11.87 -29.43 -10.16
CA SER A 39 -12.78 -28.37 -10.66
C SER A 39 -12.71 -28.24 -12.18
N ALA A 40 -11.90 -29.08 -12.85
CA ALA A 40 -11.77 -29.13 -14.30
C ALA A 40 -12.60 -30.28 -14.89
N ARG A 41 -13.87 -30.41 -14.49
CA ARG A 41 -14.90 -31.14 -15.27
C ARG A 41 -16.28 -30.81 -14.73
N ARG A 42 -16.84 -29.69 -15.18
CA ARG A 42 -18.29 -29.57 -15.39
C ARG A 42 -18.49 -28.84 -16.70
N GLU A 43 -19.29 -29.45 -17.56
CA GLU A 43 -19.43 -29.16 -18.97
C GLU A 43 -19.75 -27.69 -19.30
N ASP A 44 -18.79 -26.98 -19.89
CA ASP A 44 -19.10 -25.90 -20.83
C ASP A 44 -19.18 -26.51 -22.24
N ARG A 45 -20.31 -27.16 -22.51
CA ARG A 45 -20.73 -27.46 -23.87
C ARG A 45 -21.32 -26.18 -24.47
N LYS A 46 -20.48 -25.19 -24.75
CA LYS A 46 -20.79 -24.12 -25.71
C LYS A 46 -19.94 -24.37 -26.95
N GLY A 47 -20.52 -25.06 -27.92
CA GLY A 47 -19.93 -25.20 -29.24
C GLY A 47 -19.73 -23.82 -29.83
N TRP A 48 -18.49 -23.50 -30.21
CA TRP A 48 -18.20 -22.37 -31.07
C TRP A 48 -18.32 -22.88 -32.50
N MET A 49 -19.53 -22.85 -33.06
CA MET A 49 -19.68 -22.89 -34.51
C MET A 49 -19.29 -21.52 -35.05
N ARG A 50 -18.19 -21.50 -35.81
CA ARG A 50 -17.86 -20.37 -36.69
C ARG A 50 -18.75 -20.53 -37.92
N SER A 51 -19.78 -19.69 -38.00
CA SER A 51 -20.51 -19.45 -39.23
C SER A 51 -20.26 -18.01 -39.65
N ASP A 52 -19.57 -17.90 -40.78
CA ASP A 52 -19.76 -16.87 -41.81
C ASP A 52 -19.60 -15.41 -41.37
N GLY A 53 -18.36 -14.91 -41.40
CA GLY A 53 -18.05 -13.57 -41.92
C GLY A 53 -18.72 -12.32 -41.32
N SER A 54 -19.42 -12.41 -40.19
CA SER A 54 -20.00 -11.27 -39.48
C SER A 54 -19.88 -11.49 -37.97
N GLY A 55 -19.61 -10.41 -37.24
CA GLY A 55 -19.19 -10.46 -35.84
C GLY A 55 -20.21 -11.05 -34.88
N TRP A 56 -19.75 -11.28 -33.65
CA TRP A 56 -20.48 -11.86 -32.53
C TRP A 56 -21.73 -11.05 -32.18
N CYS A 57 -22.91 -11.63 -32.39
CA CYS A 57 -24.18 -11.11 -31.90
C CYS A 57 -24.65 -12.00 -30.73
N CYS A 58 -24.90 -11.41 -29.56
CA CYS A 58 -25.71 -12.07 -28.53
C CYS A 58 -27.17 -12.05 -29.00
N VAL A 59 -27.70 -13.21 -29.38
CA VAL A 59 -29.14 -13.39 -29.57
C VAL A 59 -29.68 -13.95 -28.26
N ASP A 60 -30.34 -13.10 -27.46
CA ASP A 60 -31.23 -13.58 -26.41
C ASP A 60 -32.59 -13.88 -27.06
N GLU A 61 -32.90 -15.16 -27.13
CA GLU A 61 -34.08 -15.76 -27.73
C GLU A 61 -35.29 -15.62 -26.80
N ASN A 62 -35.69 -14.38 -26.49
CA ASN A 62 -37.03 -14.09 -25.97
C ASN A 62 -37.42 -12.63 -26.18
N SER A 63 -37.82 -12.28 -27.40
CA SER A 63 -38.41 -10.98 -27.71
C SER A 63 -39.50 -11.16 -28.77
N GLN A 64 -40.73 -11.45 -28.33
CA GLN A 64 -41.91 -11.17 -29.15
C GLN A 64 -42.19 -9.67 -29.05
N GLY A 65 -41.97 -8.96 -30.16
CA GLY A 65 -41.95 -7.50 -30.21
C GLY A 65 -43.32 -6.86 -30.37
N HIS A 66 -43.38 -5.57 -30.02
CA HIS A 66 -44.29 -4.60 -30.64
C HIS A 66 -43.59 -3.24 -30.69
N GLY A 67 -43.61 -2.59 -31.86
CA GLY A 67 -43.43 -1.14 -31.99
C GLY A 67 -42.16 -0.68 -32.69
N SER A 68 -42.26 -0.53 -34.00
CA SER A 68 -41.35 0.18 -34.90
C SER A 68 -41.02 1.60 -34.42
N GLY A 69 -39.76 1.82 -34.02
CA GLY A 69 -39.13 3.11 -33.77
C GLY A 69 -37.62 2.92 -33.80
N GLY A 70 -36.93 3.72 -34.60
CA GLY A 70 -35.60 3.41 -35.12
C GLY A 70 -34.51 3.14 -34.08
N LEU A 71 -33.60 2.25 -34.50
CA LEU A 71 -32.29 1.92 -33.94
C LEU A 71 -31.67 2.99 -33.02
N ASN A 72 -31.88 2.85 -31.72
CA ASN A 72 -30.98 3.37 -30.70
C ASN A 72 -30.86 2.37 -29.54
N CYS A 73 -30.45 1.15 -29.89
CA CYS A 73 -30.00 0.12 -28.94
C CYS A 73 -28.60 0.39 -28.37
N CYS A 74 -28.06 1.61 -28.48
CA CYS A 74 -26.89 2.06 -27.71
C CYS A 74 -27.28 2.35 -26.25
N SER A 75 -27.84 1.33 -25.61
CA SER A 75 -28.27 1.28 -24.22
C SER A 75 -27.05 1.36 -23.30
N THR A 76 -26.82 2.56 -22.75
CA THR A 76 -25.97 2.89 -21.58
C THR A 76 -25.21 1.72 -20.96
N THR A 77 -24.13 1.28 -21.60
CA THR A 77 -23.27 0.21 -21.07
C THR A 77 -22.45 0.77 -19.90
N LYS A 78 -22.50 0.13 -18.73
CA LYS A 78 -21.84 0.55 -17.46
C LYS A 78 -20.29 0.46 -17.49
N GLY A 79 -19.71 0.37 -18.68
CA GLY A 79 -18.30 0.08 -18.91
C GLY A 79 -17.69 1.05 -19.92
N THR A 80 -17.21 0.51 -21.04
CA THR A 80 -16.37 1.17 -22.05
C THR A 80 -16.91 2.53 -22.51
N SER A 81 -18.18 2.59 -22.90
CA SER A 81 -18.83 3.82 -23.38
C SER A 81 -18.85 4.94 -22.32
N SER A 82 -18.95 4.59 -21.04
CA SER A 82 -18.96 5.53 -19.91
C SER A 82 -17.56 6.05 -19.52
N PHE A 83 -16.50 5.27 -19.74
CA PHE A 83 -15.12 5.69 -19.39
C PHE A 83 -14.61 6.80 -20.31
N GLY A 84 -14.99 6.80 -21.59
CA GLY A 84 -14.58 7.83 -22.57
C GLY A 84 -15.02 9.25 -22.17
N LYS A 85 -16.14 9.38 -21.44
CA LYS A 85 -16.69 10.67 -21.00
C LYS A 85 -16.05 11.23 -19.72
N ARG A 86 -15.06 10.56 -19.10
CA ARG A 86 -14.49 10.95 -17.78
C ARG A 86 -13.32 11.95 -17.89
N HIS A 87 -13.55 13.09 -18.53
CA HIS A 87 -12.54 14.15 -18.66
C HIS A 87 -12.46 15.06 -17.42
N THR A 88 -13.55 15.25 -16.69
CA THR A 88 -13.61 16.13 -15.51
C THR A 88 -12.96 15.46 -14.29
N LYS A 89 -12.12 16.21 -13.56
CA LYS A 89 -11.41 15.70 -12.38
C LYS A 89 -12.04 16.21 -11.08
N SER A 90 -12.54 15.29 -10.26
CA SER A 90 -13.08 15.62 -8.93
C SER A 90 -11.98 15.90 -7.91
N HIS A 91 -10.84 15.20 -8.00
CA HIS A 91 -9.73 15.31 -7.05
C HIS A 91 -8.47 15.93 -7.65
N THR A 92 -7.90 16.93 -6.96
CA THR A 92 -6.59 17.52 -7.27
C THR A 92 -5.59 17.33 -6.12
N LEU A 93 -4.34 17.74 -6.34
CA LEU A 93 -3.30 17.76 -5.31
C LEU A 93 -3.69 18.69 -4.15
N CYS A 94 -3.48 18.23 -2.93
CA CYS A 94 -3.71 19.01 -1.72
C CYS A 94 -2.42 19.69 -1.25
N ARG A 95 -2.48 20.99 -0.94
CA ARG A 95 -1.31 21.77 -0.47
C ARG A 95 -0.71 21.26 0.85
N ARG A 96 -1.52 20.73 1.77
CA ARG A 96 -1.04 20.24 3.07
C ARG A 96 -0.33 18.88 2.98
N CYS A 97 -0.90 17.93 2.26
CA CYS A 97 -0.44 16.54 2.29
C CYS A 97 0.20 16.04 0.99
N GLY A 98 0.22 16.82 -0.08
CA GLY A 98 0.79 16.43 -1.39
C GLY A 98 0.00 15.35 -2.15
N ASN A 99 -0.94 14.67 -1.51
CA ASN A 99 -1.77 13.64 -2.15
C ASN A 99 -2.87 14.24 -3.05
N ARG A 100 -3.21 13.53 -4.14
CA ARG A 100 -4.38 13.83 -5.00
C ARG A 100 -5.68 13.41 -4.30
N ALA A 101 -6.09 14.19 -3.31
CA ALA A 101 -7.26 13.91 -2.48
C ALA A 101 -8.12 15.15 -2.20
N PHE A 102 -7.77 16.31 -2.76
CA PHE A 102 -8.53 17.54 -2.57
C PHE A 102 -9.73 17.55 -3.52
N HIS A 103 -10.95 17.55 -2.98
CA HIS A 103 -12.17 17.58 -3.77
C HIS A 103 -12.45 19.01 -4.28
N ARG A 104 -12.55 19.20 -5.60
CA ARG A 104 -12.68 20.53 -6.21
C ARG A 104 -14.01 21.22 -5.92
N GLN A 105 -15.11 20.48 -5.87
CA GLN A 105 -16.44 21.05 -5.60
C GLN A 105 -16.61 21.34 -4.10
N HIS A 106 -16.50 20.31 -3.25
CA HIS A 106 -16.65 20.43 -1.80
C HIS A 106 -15.48 21.12 -1.07
N LYS A 107 -14.40 21.49 -1.78
CA LYS A 107 -13.21 22.16 -1.23
C LYS A 107 -12.60 21.48 0.00
N THR A 108 -12.73 20.17 0.13
CA THR A 108 -12.26 19.40 1.27
C THR A 108 -11.31 18.28 0.85
N CYS A 109 -10.26 18.05 1.64
CA CYS A 109 -9.31 16.98 1.38
C CYS A 109 -9.72 15.68 2.08
N ALA A 110 -9.98 14.64 1.29
CA ALA A 110 -10.30 13.30 1.80
C ALA A 110 -9.13 12.66 2.56
N SER A 111 -7.88 13.07 2.36
CA SER A 111 -6.76 12.48 3.09
C SER A 111 -6.50 13.16 4.43
N CYS A 112 -6.35 14.49 4.44
CA CYS A 112 -5.91 15.24 5.63
C CYS A 112 -6.98 16.12 6.27
N GLY A 113 -8.14 16.31 5.65
CA GLY A 113 -9.21 17.17 6.17
C GLY A 113 -9.05 18.67 5.91
N TYR A 114 -8.04 19.10 5.15
CA TYR A 114 -7.89 20.53 4.75
C TYR A 114 -9.21 21.04 4.13
N PRO A 115 -9.76 22.19 4.56
CA PRO A 115 -9.13 23.30 5.31
C PRO A 115 -9.14 23.18 6.85
N ALA A 116 -9.74 22.14 7.44
CA ALA A 116 -9.84 22.01 8.90
C ALA A 116 -8.47 22.14 9.59
N ALA A 117 -8.44 22.74 10.78
CA ALA A 117 -7.21 22.93 11.54
C ALA A 117 -6.59 21.59 11.96
N LYS A 118 -7.42 20.66 12.47
CA LYS A 118 -6.99 19.32 12.87
C LYS A 118 -6.77 18.42 11.66
N LEU A 119 -5.78 17.53 11.74
CA LEU A 119 -5.61 16.48 10.74
C LEU A 119 -6.69 15.40 10.90
N ARG A 120 -7.27 14.98 9.78
CA ARG A 120 -8.24 13.88 9.74
C ARG A 120 -7.56 12.53 10.04
N SER A 121 -8.00 11.85 11.09
CA SER A 121 -7.58 10.49 11.48
C SER A 121 -8.75 9.70 12.06
N TYR A 122 -8.78 8.38 11.84
CA TYR A 122 -9.79 7.49 12.42
C TYR A 122 -9.13 6.27 13.04
N GLU A 123 -9.75 5.75 14.11
CA GLU A 123 -9.27 4.57 14.85
C GLU A 123 -9.39 3.28 14.05
N TRP A 124 -10.41 3.14 13.20
CA TRP A 124 -10.54 1.97 12.32
C TRP A 124 -9.41 1.89 11.27
N GLY A 125 -8.70 2.98 11.04
CA GLY A 125 -7.64 3.10 10.02
C GLY A 125 -6.22 3.04 10.58
N GLN A 126 -5.87 2.03 11.38
CA GLN A 126 -4.54 1.94 12.03
C GLN A 126 -3.35 2.03 11.06
N LYS A 127 -3.45 1.38 9.89
CA LYS A 127 -2.42 1.49 8.83
C LYS A 127 -2.30 2.91 8.27
N ALA A 128 -3.42 3.63 8.17
CA ALA A 128 -3.42 5.00 7.68
C ALA A 128 -2.75 5.95 8.68
N LYS A 129 -2.96 5.72 9.99
CA LYS A 129 -2.25 6.44 11.06
C LYS A 129 -0.74 6.22 10.99
N ARG A 130 -0.28 4.96 10.88
CA ARG A 130 1.15 4.63 10.79
C ARG A 130 1.88 5.31 9.62
N ARG A 131 1.19 5.56 8.50
CA ARG A 131 1.80 6.26 7.34
C ARG A 131 2.02 7.76 7.58
N LYS A 132 1.27 8.37 8.50
CA LYS A 132 1.24 9.82 8.73
C LYS A 132 1.79 10.24 10.11
N THR A 133 2.09 9.29 10.97
CA THR A 133 2.57 9.55 12.32
C THR A 133 3.94 10.22 12.32
N THR A 134 4.26 10.92 13.40
CA THR A 134 5.59 11.47 13.66
C THR A 134 6.64 10.36 13.54
N GLY A 135 7.71 10.60 12.77
CA GLY A 135 8.71 9.57 12.47
C GLY A 135 8.92 9.31 10.99
N THR A 136 7.87 9.45 10.17
CA THR A 136 7.92 9.06 8.75
C THR A 136 8.57 10.10 7.83
N GLY A 137 8.66 11.36 8.29
CA GLY A 137 9.18 12.49 7.52
C GLY A 137 10.64 12.85 7.82
N ARG A 138 11.04 14.05 7.36
CA ARG A 138 12.42 14.54 7.50
C ARG A 138 12.87 14.78 8.96
N MET A 139 11.92 15.04 9.87
CA MET A 139 12.15 15.29 11.30
C MET A 139 13.29 16.29 11.59
N LYS A 140 13.36 17.41 10.84
CA LYS A 140 14.46 18.38 10.94
C LYS A 140 14.68 18.89 12.37
N TYR A 141 13.61 19.27 13.06
CA TYR A 141 13.68 19.76 14.45
C TYR A 141 13.89 18.63 15.46
N LEU A 142 13.00 17.64 15.48
CA LEU A 142 13.01 16.58 16.51
C LEU A 142 14.32 15.77 16.55
N LYS A 143 14.98 15.55 15.40
CA LYS A 143 16.30 14.87 15.37
C LYS A 143 17.36 15.64 16.13
N GLU A 144 17.35 16.95 16.03
CA GLU A 144 18.32 17.80 16.72
C GLU A 144 18.00 17.94 18.21
N VAL A 145 16.70 18.00 18.55
CA VAL A 145 16.24 18.10 19.94
C VAL A 145 16.80 16.98 20.81
N SER A 146 16.81 15.73 20.33
CA SER A 146 17.38 14.61 21.09
C SER A 146 18.88 14.76 21.38
N ARG A 147 19.64 15.37 20.46
CA ARG A 147 21.06 15.67 20.65
C ARG A 147 21.26 16.84 21.62
N ARG A 148 20.48 17.92 21.48
CA ARG A 148 20.52 19.07 22.40
C ARG A 148 20.14 18.66 23.82
N PHE A 149 19.14 17.79 23.97
CA PHE A 149 18.71 17.25 25.27
C PHE A 149 19.85 16.52 26.00
N LYS A 150 20.57 15.63 25.31
CA LYS A 150 21.75 14.92 25.89
C LYS A 150 22.87 15.88 26.30
N ASN A 151 22.95 17.02 25.63
CA ASN A 151 23.94 18.05 25.91
C ASN A 151 23.42 19.10 26.92
N GLY A 152 22.24 18.89 27.52
CA GLY A 152 21.65 19.79 28.51
C GLY A 152 21.19 21.14 27.95
N PHE A 153 20.81 21.20 26.66
CA PHE A 153 20.42 22.44 25.97
C PHE A 153 21.43 23.59 26.13
N ARG A 154 22.72 23.27 26.17
CA ARG A 154 23.78 24.29 26.22
C ARG A 154 23.75 25.17 24.98
N GLU A 155 23.73 26.47 25.18
CA GLU A 155 23.76 27.49 24.13
C GLU A 155 25.04 28.34 24.25
N ASN A 156 25.51 28.90 23.13
CA ASN A 156 26.60 29.88 23.05
C ASN A 156 27.98 29.45 23.60
N THR A 157 28.20 28.16 23.87
CA THR A 157 29.53 27.65 24.27
C THR A 157 30.27 27.05 23.09
N VAL A 158 31.53 27.45 22.89
CA VAL A 158 32.43 26.85 21.89
C VAL A 158 33.21 25.69 22.51
N ALA A 159 33.46 24.63 21.73
CA ALA A 159 34.31 23.54 22.17
C ALA A 159 35.75 24.04 22.37
N LYS A 160 36.36 23.73 23.53
CA LYS A 160 37.78 24.04 23.75
C LYS A 160 38.63 23.27 22.75
N LYS A 161 39.47 23.98 21.99
CA LYS A 161 40.45 23.37 21.08
C LYS A 161 41.47 22.58 21.90
N ARG A 162 41.71 21.32 21.55
CA ARG A 162 42.79 20.53 22.16
C ARG A 162 44.12 20.90 21.50
N VAL A 163 45.12 21.27 22.30
CA VAL A 163 46.50 21.49 21.85
C VAL A 163 47.28 20.21 22.16
N ALA A 164 48.16 19.78 21.26
CA ALA A 164 49.03 18.62 21.51
C ALA A 164 49.90 18.88 22.74
N ALA A 165 50.03 17.89 23.62
CA ALA A 165 50.93 17.98 24.77
C ALA A 165 52.35 18.16 24.26
N LYS A 166 53.07 19.15 24.78
CA LYS A 166 54.50 19.27 24.53
C LYS A 166 55.18 18.13 25.27
N THR A 167 55.87 17.26 24.54
CA THR A 167 56.76 16.26 25.13
C THR A 167 58.02 17.02 25.53
N ASP A 168 58.20 17.28 26.82
CA ASP A 168 59.44 17.84 27.33
C ASP A 168 60.55 16.78 27.15
N ALA A 169 61.63 17.18 26.47
CA ALA A 169 62.78 16.34 26.14
C ALA A 169 63.84 16.40 27.24
#